data_AF-A0A6I7HTN6-F1
#
_entry.id   AF-A0A6I7HTN6-F1
#
_cell.length_a   1.000
_cell.length_b   1.000
_cell.length_c   1.000
_cell.angle_alpha   90.00
_cell.angle_beta   90.00
_cell.angle_gamma   90.00
#
_symmetry.space_group_name_H-M   'P 1'
#
loop_
_entity.id
_entity.type
_entity.pdbx_description
1 polymer ?
#
loop_
_entity_poly.entity_id
_entity_poly.type
_entity_poly.pdbx_seq_one_letter_code
_entity_poly.pdbx_strand_id
1 'polypeptide(L)'
;MTSNKPQRESPWRIGSFTKNFSWGSVDNGFKRLHHAINVGFKRDLKPVPRELFWERLERGGFVPHIPSNFFVFNGTIDRENYIFPDELVFKALSSEHDRSFDKLALFTLLLSEVGKWKGARSGQSQPSEWARYFILERLQGKDTWAPTHYSANEIEKFLSETNRFEGGSGTRKLATNLAYFFSLARLDQFAEEDNLSWITDSVFLALDRYFMIKKPENFGVEWAIDTLAENGIADLAGPFEETFLTYEAISARLYTESKGVDRLKGTTSTVIGVLSREPLLYKELPAIVGNWLKNRLFVEFVDKDRLEQLKSFNAEQFYDKAIEKLHNSLPKPTLNGNELIALVRPQDDSD
;
A
#
# COMPACT_ATOMS: atom_id res chain seq x y z
N MET A 1 -27.68 -3.19 -6.76
CA MET A 1 -27.17 -2.74 -8.06
C MET A 1 -26.12 -3.75 -8.51
N THR A 2 -26.31 -4.43 -9.64
CA THR A 2 -25.29 -5.32 -10.21
C THR A 2 -24.16 -4.45 -10.76
N SER A 3 -23.09 -4.26 -9.97
CA SER A 3 -21.88 -3.62 -10.47
C SER A 3 -21.35 -4.47 -11.63
N ASN A 4 -21.30 -3.91 -12.84
CA ASN A 4 -20.53 -4.47 -13.95
C ASN A 4 -19.04 -4.37 -13.58
N LYS A 5 -18.57 -5.29 -12.72
CA LYS A 5 -17.15 -5.40 -12.39
C LYS A 5 -16.44 -5.75 -13.70
N PRO A 6 -15.40 -5.01 -14.12
CA PRO A 6 -14.76 -5.22 -15.42
C PRO A 6 -14.29 -6.68 -15.53
N GLN A 7 -14.90 -7.42 -16.46
CA GLN A 7 -14.57 -8.81 -16.74
C GLN A 7 -13.41 -8.80 -17.74
N ARG A 8 -12.23 -9.26 -17.33
CA ARG A 8 -11.00 -9.23 -18.16
C ARG A 8 -10.78 -10.59 -18.84
N GLU A 9 -10.31 -10.56 -20.08
CA GLU A 9 -10.42 -11.66 -21.07
C GLU A 9 -9.45 -12.84 -20.90
N SER A 10 -8.42 -12.76 -20.04
CA SER A 10 -7.42 -13.83 -19.92
C SER A 10 -7.77 -14.84 -18.82
N PRO A 11 -7.58 -16.15 -19.06
CA PRO A 11 -7.79 -17.16 -18.03
C PRO A 11 -6.80 -16.97 -16.88
N TRP A 12 -7.27 -17.18 -15.66
CA TRP A 12 -6.48 -17.17 -14.44
C TRP A 12 -5.58 -18.39 -14.38
N ARG A 13 -4.31 -18.16 -14.09
CA ARG A 13 -3.29 -19.22 -14.03
C ARG A 13 -2.59 -19.21 -12.69
N ILE A 14 -2.15 -20.39 -12.29
CA ILE A 14 -1.41 -20.63 -11.06
C ILE A 14 -0.06 -19.87 -11.02
N GLY A 15 0.59 -19.69 -12.18
CA GLY A 15 1.90 -19.04 -12.27
C GLY A 15 3.00 -19.78 -11.48
N SER A 16 4.00 -19.05 -10.99
CA SER A 16 5.06 -19.60 -10.12
C SER A 16 4.64 -19.72 -8.64
N PHE A 17 3.38 -19.41 -8.31
CA PHE A 17 2.85 -19.40 -6.94
C PHE A 17 2.92 -20.79 -6.27
N THR A 18 2.83 -21.87 -7.05
CA THR A 18 2.87 -23.25 -6.52
C THR A 18 4.25 -23.89 -6.55
N LYS A 19 5.19 -23.42 -7.38
CA LYS A 19 6.46 -24.12 -7.60
C LYS A 19 7.55 -23.72 -6.62
N ASN A 20 7.52 -22.50 -6.09
CA ASN A 20 8.68 -21.91 -5.40
C ASN A 20 8.33 -21.24 -4.06
N PHE A 21 7.13 -21.47 -3.55
CA PHE A 21 6.68 -21.00 -2.24
C PHE A 21 6.90 -22.10 -1.19
N SER A 22 8.04 -22.10 -0.49
CA SER A 22 8.24 -22.84 0.76
C SER A 22 8.17 -21.88 1.97
N TRP A 23 6.97 -21.41 2.30
CA TRP A 23 6.71 -20.44 3.39
C TRP A 23 6.42 -21.14 4.72
N GLY A 24 6.68 -22.45 4.79
CA GLY A 24 6.21 -23.37 5.84
C GLY A 24 6.94 -23.32 7.18
N SER A 25 7.78 -22.31 7.42
CA SER A 25 8.15 -21.92 8.79
C SER A 25 7.76 -20.46 9.00
N VAL A 26 7.40 -20.09 10.23
CA VAL A 26 7.00 -18.71 10.60
C VAL A 26 8.08 -17.69 10.18
N ASP A 27 9.36 -18.10 10.19
CA ASP A 27 10.50 -17.30 9.73
C ASP A 27 10.61 -17.11 8.21
N ASN A 28 9.82 -17.85 7.42
CA ASN A 28 9.78 -17.82 5.96
C ASN A 28 8.52 -17.15 5.40
N GLY A 29 7.79 -16.41 6.25
CA GLY A 29 6.58 -15.63 5.96
C GLY A 29 6.80 -14.29 5.23
N PHE A 30 5.83 -13.37 5.33
CA PHE A 30 5.94 -11.99 4.82
C PHE A 30 7.18 -11.22 5.34
N LYS A 31 7.73 -11.61 6.49
CA LYS A 31 9.06 -11.16 6.94
C LYS A 31 10.14 -11.42 5.90
N ARG A 32 10.16 -12.59 5.26
CA ARG A 32 11.11 -12.91 4.18
C ARG A 32 10.89 -12.03 2.96
N LEU A 33 9.64 -11.69 2.63
CA LEU A 33 9.32 -10.71 1.57
C LEU A 33 9.87 -9.32 1.92
N HIS A 34 9.65 -8.85 3.15
CA HIS A 34 10.19 -7.58 3.67
C HIS A 34 11.71 -7.52 3.49
N HIS A 35 12.42 -8.59 3.86
CA HIS A 35 13.88 -8.67 3.70
C HIS A 35 14.29 -8.70 2.22
N ALA A 36 13.58 -9.45 1.38
CA ALA A 36 13.85 -9.51 -0.06
C ALA A 36 13.70 -8.13 -0.72
N ILE A 37 12.65 -7.36 -0.37
CA ILE A 37 12.45 -6.00 -0.86
C ILE A 37 13.60 -5.09 -0.41
N ASN A 38 13.99 -5.16 0.87
CA ASN A 38 15.14 -4.41 1.39
C ASN A 38 16.43 -4.70 0.62
N VAL A 39 16.72 -5.98 0.34
CA VAL A 39 17.89 -6.41 -0.43
C VAL A 39 17.82 -5.93 -1.88
N GLY A 40 16.67 -6.06 -2.52
CA GLY A 40 16.49 -5.68 -3.92
C GLY A 40 16.65 -4.17 -4.16
N PHE A 41 16.07 -3.35 -3.28
CA PHE A 41 16.14 -1.89 -3.37
C PHE A 41 17.35 -1.26 -2.68
N LYS A 42 18.07 -2.00 -1.81
CA LYS A 42 19.25 -1.51 -1.07
C LYS A 42 18.96 -0.21 -0.30
N ARG A 43 17.78 -0.12 0.33
CA ARG A 43 17.31 1.07 1.07
C ARG A 43 17.21 2.36 0.24
N ASP A 44 17.07 2.25 -1.08
CA ASP A 44 16.86 3.39 -1.97
C ASP A 44 15.44 3.35 -2.56
N LEU A 45 14.73 4.48 -2.50
CA LEU A 45 13.37 4.65 -3.04
C LEU A 45 13.43 5.13 -4.49
N LYS A 46 14.25 4.46 -5.30
CA LYS A 46 14.39 4.74 -6.73
C LYS A 46 14.04 3.52 -7.56
N PRO A 47 13.57 3.70 -8.80
CA PRO A 47 13.42 2.59 -9.73
C PRO A 47 14.74 1.82 -9.88
N VAL A 48 14.67 0.49 -9.82
CA VAL A 48 15.84 -0.39 -9.95
C VAL A 48 15.69 -1.22 -11.23
N PRO A 49 16.73 -1.34 -12.07
CA PRO A 49 16.70 -2.27 -13.20
C PRO A 49 16.29 -3.66 -12.73
N ARG A 50 15.34 -4.29 -13.41
CA ARG A 50 14.74 -5.55 -12.97
C ARG A 50 15.78 -6.67 -12.86
N GLU A 51 16.75 -6.71 -13.78
CA GLU A 51 17.86 -7.67 -13.74
C GLU A 51 18.75 -7.47 -12.50
N LEU A 52 19.08 -6.22 -12.19
CA LEU A 52 19.86 -5.89 -10.99
C LEU A 52 19.09 -6.22 -9.69
N PHE A 53 17.78 -5.98 -9.66
CA PHE A 53 16.94 -6.41 -8.55
C PHE A 53 17.02 -7.94 -8.38
N TRP A 54 16.91 -8.70 -9.48
CA TRP A 54 17.01 -10.16 -9.45
C TRP A 54 18.37 -10.64 -8.96
N GLU A 55 19.46 -10.12 -9.52
CA GLU A 55 20.83 -10.43 -9.14
C GLU A 55 21.08 -10.24 -7.63
N ARG A 56 20.57 -9.14 -7.06
CA ARG A 56 20.66 -8.86 -5.62
C ARG A 56 19.91 -9.90 -4.79
N LEU A 57 18.70 -10.27 -5.22
CA LEU A 57 17.89 -11.28 -4.53
C LEU A 57 18.58 -12.64 -4.56
N GLU A 58 19.11 -13.07 -5.70
CA GLU A 58 19.83 -14.36 -5.82
C GLU A 58 21.06 -14.41 -4.93
N ARG A 59 21.88 -13.35 -4.94
CA ARG A 59 23.03 -13.22 -4.03
C ARG A 59 22.64 -13.25 -2.56
N GLY A 60 21.46 -12.70 -2.23
CA GLY A 60 20.89 -12.75 -0.88
C GLY A 60 20.24 -14.10 -0.51
N GLY A 61 20.27 -15.11 -1.39
CA GLY A 61 19.61 -16.40 -1.15
C GLY A 61 18.08 -16.34 -1.26
N PHE A 62 17.55 -15.34 -1.96
CA PHE A 62 16.12 -15.20 -2.24
C PHE A 62 15.79 -15.73 -3.62
N VAL A 63 14.51 -16.08 -3.79
CA VAL A 63 13.96 -16.53 -5.05
C VAL A 63 13.35 -15.31 -5.77
N PRO A 64 13.97 -14.75 -6.83
CA PRO A 64 13.63 -13.42 -7.33
C PRO A 64 12.22 -13.30 -7.88
N HIS A 65 11.79 -14.34 -8.58
CA HIS A 65 10.52 -14.35 -9.30
C HIS A 65 9.31 -14.24 -8.37
N ILE A 66 9.46 -14.46 -7.06
CA ILE A 66 8.36 -14.34 -6.11
C ILE A 66 8.05 -12.88 -5.80
N PRO A 67 8.96 -12.09 -5.16
CA PRO A 67 8.74 -10.65 -5.03
C PRO A 67 8.44 -9.98 -6.37
N SER A 68 9.22 -10.30 -7.41
CA SER A 68 9.18 -9.57 -8.67
C SER A 68 7.92 -9.79 -9.51
N ASN A 69 7.24 -10.92 -9.35
CA ASN A 69 6.07 -11.24 -10.16
C ASN A 69 4.76 -11.04 -9.41
N PHE A 70 4.75 -11.02 -8.07
CA PHE A 70 3.52 -10.96 -7.28
C PHE A 70 3.41 -9.71 -6.38
N PHE A 71 4.54 -9.11 -6.01
CA PHE A 71 4.54 -8.10 -4.96
C PHE A 71 5.03 -6.74 -5.40
N VAL A 72 6.14 -6.62 -6.14
CA VAL A 72 6.65 -5.30 -6.53
C VAL A 72 6.12 -4.86 -7.89
N PHE A 73 6.03 -3.54 -8.11
CA PHE A 73 5.51 -2.99 -9.36
C PHE A 73 6.56 -2.96 -10.47
N ASN A 74 6.17 -3.39 -11.67
CA ASN A 74 7.00 -3.49 -12.86
C ASN A 74 6.61 -2.45 -13.89
N GLY A 75 7.62 -1.84 -14.51
CA GLY A 75 7.42 -0.93 -15.63
C GLY A 75 8.61 -0.92 -16.57
N THR A 76 8.61 0.03 -17.48
CA THR A 76 9.71 0.24 -18.42
C THR A 76 10.13 1.71 -18.46
N ILE A 77 11.44 1.96 -18.48
CA ILE A 77 12.07 3.26 -18.73
C ILE A 77 12.97 3.06 -19.94
N ASP A 78 12.87 3.90 -20.97
CA ASP A 78 13.72 3.83 -22.17
C ASP A 78 13.89 2.43 -22.78
N ARG A 79 12.79 1.66 -22.80
CA ARG A 79 12.69 0.26 -23.31
C ARG A 79 13.40 -0.80 -22.46
N GLU A 80 13.91 -0.45 -21.30
CA GLU A 80 14.46 -1.35 -20.29
C GLU A 80 13.45 -1.64 -19.18
N ASN A 81 13.58 -2.80 -18.53
CA ASN A 81 12.66 -3.25 -17.49
C ASN A 81 13.10 -2.76 -16.11
N TYR A 82 12.19 -2.14 -15.37
CA TYR A 82 12.45 -1.62 -14.02
C TYR A 82 11.43 -2.13 -13.02
N ILE A 83 11.85 -2.22 -11.76
CA ILE A 83 10.99 -2.32 -10.60
C ILE A 83 10.85 -0.92 -10.01
N PHE A 84 9.62 -0.43 -9.85
CA PHE A 84 9.36 0.88 -9.28
C PHE A 84 9.03 0.76 -7.79
N PRO A 85 9.46 1.73 -6.97
CA PRO A 85 9.00 1.84 -5.61
C PRO A 85 7.51 2.24 -5.60
N ASP A 86 6.74 1.56 -4.77
CA ASP A 86 5.39 1.91 -4.37
C ASP A 86 5.30 1.90 -2.84
N GLU A 87 4.11 2.05 -2.30
CA GLU A 87 3.88 2.06 -0.86
C GLU A 87 4.37 0.78 -0.13
N LEU A 88 4.29 -0.40 -0.75
CA LEU A 88 4.82 -1.63 -0.14
C LEU A 88 6.34 -1.54 0.02
N VAL A 89 7.02 -1.04 -1.01
CA VAL A 89 8.47 -0.82 -0.98
C VAL A 89 8.82 0.24 0.06
N PHE A 90 8.09 1.36 0.08
CA PHE A 90 8.26 2.40 1.10
C PHE A 90 8.21 1.83 2.51
N LYS A 91 7.17 1.04 2.84
CA LYS A 91 7.04 0.40 4.14
C LYS A 91 8.15 -0.57 4.47
N ALA A 92 8.56 -1.38 3.50
CA ALA A 92 9.67 -2.30 3.71
C ALA A 92 10.96 -1.56 4.09
N LEU A 93 11.24 -0.43 3.43
CA LEU A 93 12.49 0.31 3.62
C LEU A 93 12.48 1.26 4.82
N SER A 94 11.31 1.77 5.21
CA SER A 94 11.17 2.81 6.24
C SER A 94 10.95 2.27 7.66
N SER A 95 10.62 0.99 7.81
CA SER A 95 10.25 0.42 9.10
C SER A 95 10.69 -1.03 9.23
N GLU A 96 10.84 -1.48 10.47
CA GLU A 96 10.99 -2.91 10.75
C GLU A 96 9.74 -3.68 10.33
N HIS A 97 9.90 -4.98 10.13
CA HIS A 97 8.79 -5.86 9.80
C HIS A 97 7.77 -5.91 10.95
N ASP A 98 6.50 -5.66 10.64
CA ASP A 98 5.40 -5.70 11.60
C ASP A 98 4.12 -6.30 10.98
N ARG A 99 3.04 -6.37 11.77
CA ARG A 99 1.74 -6.86 11.31
C ARG A 99 1.10 -5.98 10.24
N SER A 100 1.36 -4.67 10.26
CA SER A 100 0.82 -3.75 9.26
C SER A 100 1.42 -4.05 7.88
N PHE A 101 2.71 -4.37 7.84
CA PHE A 101 3.38 -4.86 6.63
C PHE A 101 2.77 -6.17 6.13
N ASP A 102 2.45 -7.12 7.02
CA ASP A 102 1.81 -8.39 6.63
C ASP A 102 0.45 -8.16 5.97
N LYS A 103 -0.37 -7.28 6.54
CA LYS A 103 -1.66 -6.88 5.95
C LYS A 103 -1.45 -6.22 4.59
N LEU A 104 -0.51 -5.27 4.48
CA LEU A 104 -0.21 -4.57 3.23
C LEU A 104 0.33 -5.51 2.14
N ALA A 105 1.18 -6.47 2.50
CA ALA A 105 1.72 -7.47 1.59
C ALA A 105 0.64 -8.44 1.11
N LEU A 106 -0.27 -8.88 1.99
CA LEU A 106 -1.43 -9.66 1.56
C LEU A 106 -2.36 -8.83 0.66
N PHE A 107 -2.66 -7.59 1.04
CA PHE A 107 -3.46 -6.69 0.23
C PHE A 107 -2.82 -6.45 -1.14
N THR A 108 -1.49 -6.38 -1.23
CA THR A 108 -0.76 -6.31 -2.49
C THR A 108 -1.08 -7.49 -3.41
N LEU A 109 -1.07 -8.71 -2.85
CA LEU A 109 -1.40 -9.94 -3.57
C LEU A 109 -2.87 -9.92 -4.03
N LEU A 110 -3.78 -9.43 -3.19
CA LEU A 110 -5.20 -9.29 -3.50
C LEU A 110 -5.46 -8.21 -4.55
N LEU A 111 -4.74 -7.10 -4.52
CA LEU A 111 -4.82 -6.05 -5.51
C LEU A 111 -4.44 -6.60 -6.88
N SER A 112 -3.38 -7.42 -6.94
CA SER A 112 -2.91 -8.11 -8.13
C SER A 112 -2.63 -7.15 -9.30
N GLU A 113 -2.08 -5.98 -9.03
CA GLU A 113 -1.66 -5.01 -10.05
C GLU A 113 -0.14 -4.84 -9.97
N VAL A 114 0.62 -5.68 -10.68
CA VAL A 114 2.11 -5.68 -10.63
C VAL A 114 2.75 -4.96 -11.80
N GLY A 115 1.96 -4.31 -12.65
CA GLY A 115 2.43 -3.58 -13.84
C GLY A 115 2.91 -4.50 -14.97
N LYS A 116 3.51 -3.92 -16.01
CA LYS A 116 3.96 -4.63 -17.21
C LYS A 116 5.44 -4.34 -17.50
N TRP A 117 6.16 -5.35 -17.95
CA TRP A 117 7.53 -5.23 -18.42
C TRP A 117 7.68 -5.82 -19.82
N LYS A 118 8.74 -5.46 -20.54
CA LYS A 118 9.07 -6.01 -21.86
C LYS A 118 9.28 -7.52 -21.74
N GLY A 119 8.50 -8.28 -22.52
CA GLY A 119 8.49 -9.74 -22.51
C GLY A 119 7.47 -10.37 -21.54
N ALA A 120 6.70 -9.57 -20.81
CA ALA A 120 5.58 -10.07 -20.02
C ALA A 120 4.51 -10.69 -20.94
N ARG A 121 4.06 -11.91 -20.61
CA ARG A 121 2.94 -12.60 -21.27
C ARG A 121 1.61 -12.01 -20.81
N SER A 122 0.54 -12.28 -21.57
CA SER A 122 -0.83 -11.93 -21.16
C SER A 122 -1.13 -12.48 -19.76
N GLY A 123 -1.76 -11.66 -18.93
CA GLY A 123 -2.10 -11.98 -17.53
C GLY A 123 -0.96 -11.82 -16.51
N GLN A 124 0.30 -11.62 -16.92
CA GLN A 124 1.40 -11.46 -15.94
C GLN A 124 1.40 -10.13 -15.19
N SER A 125 0.68 -9.12 -15.68
CA SER A 125 0.45 -7.90 -14.94
C SER A 125 -0.52 -8.06 -13.76
N GLN A 126 -1.25 -9.18 -13.75
CA GLN A 126 -2.24 -9.50 -12.72
C GLN A 126 -2.15 -10.98 -12.31
N PRO A 127 -1.06 -11.36 -11.64
CA PRO A 127 -0.66 -12.75 -11.42
C PRO A 127 -1.57 -13.51 -10.45
N SER A 128 -2.38 -12.81 -9.66
CA SER A 128 -3.16 -13.33 -8.55
C SER A 128 -4.62 -12.87 -8.57
N GLU A 129 -5.18 -12.59 -9.75
CA GLU A 129 -6.60 -12.22 -9.87
C GLU A 129 -7.53 -13.26 -9.24
N TRP A 130 -7.19 -14.55 -9.30
CA TRP A 130 -7.95 -15.59 -8.63
C TRP A 130 -8.07 -15.36 -7.10
N ALA A 131 -7.04 -14.80 -6.44
CA ALA A 131 -7.10 -14.46 -5.02
C ALA A 131 -8.00 -13.24 -4.77
N ARG A 132 -7.87 -12.22 -5.63
CA ARG A 132 -8.71 -11.03 -5.63
C ARG A 132 -10.19 -11.39 -5.70
N TYR A 133 -10.57 -12.16 -6.71
CA TYR A 133 -11.96 -12.52 -6.93
C TYR A 133 -12.49 -13.53 -5.93
N PHE A 134 -11.63 -14.34 -5.29
CA PHE A 134 -12.05 -15.12 -4.13
C PHE A 134 -12.59 -14.20 -3.03
N ILE A 135 -11.89 -13.10 -2.70
CA ILE A 135 -12.39 -12.11 -1.73
C ILE A 135 -13.71 -11.49 -2.24
N LEU A 136 -13.71 -10.96 -3.46
CA LEU A 136 -14.86 -10.22 -4.00
C LEU A 136 -16.11 -11.08 -4.22
N GLU A 137 -15.98 -12.39 -4.44
CA GLU A 137 -17.12 -13.27 -4.74
C GLU A 137 -17.50 -14.19 -3.58
N ARG A 138 -16.58 -14.47 -2.64
CA ARG A 138 -16.85 -15.38 -1.51
C ARG A 138 -16.84 -14.72 -0.16
N LEU A 139 -16.05 -13.67 0.04
CA LEU A 139 -15.92 -13.01 1.33
C LEU A 139 -16.63 -11.66 1.40
N GLN A 140 -16.85 -10.99 0.27
CA GLN A 140 -17.60 -9.74 0.21
C GLN A 140 -19.00 -9.90 0.84
N GLY A 141 -19.41 -8.91 1.63
CA GLY A 141 -20.72 -8.87 2.29
C GLY A 141 -20.89 -9.84 3.46
N LYS A 142 -19.84 -10.59 3.84
CA LYS A 142 -19.84 -11.33 5.10
C LYS A 142 -19.47 -10.39 6.23
N ASP A 143 -20.22 -10.43 7.33
CA ASP A 143 -19.94 -9.65 8.55
C ASP A 143 -18.54 -9.92 9.11
N THR A 144 -18.02 -11.14 8.90
CA THR A 144 -16.66 -11.52 9.28
C THR A 144 -15.99 -12.40 8.23
N TRP A 145 -14.69 -12.19 8.07
CA TRP A 145 -13.83 -13.08 7.31
C TRP A 145 -13.25 -14.11 8.27
N ALA A 146 -14.08 -14.99 8.84
CA ALA A 146 -13.59 -16.04 9.73
C ALA A 146 -12.71 -17.07 8.97
N PRO A 147 -11.70 -17.70 9.62
CA PRO A 147 -10.83 -18.70 8.97
C PRO A 147 -11.53 -19.87 8.28
N THR A 148 -12.73 -20.23 8.75
CA THR A 148 -13.57 -21.25 8.12
C THR A 148 -14.01 -20.86 6.71
N HIS A 149 -14.18 -19.57 6.43
CA HIS A 149 -14.60 -19.04 5.12
C HIS A 149 -13.47 -19.00 4.09
N TYR A 150 -12.20 -19.08 4.51
CA TYR A 150 -11.04 -19.02 3.61
C TYR A 150 -10.10 -20.22 3.76
N SER A 151 -10.64 -21.36 4.18
CA SER A 151 -9.89 -22.61 4.22
C SER A 151 -9.42 -23.04 2.83
N ALA A 152 -8.40 -23.90 2.79
CA ALA A 152 -7.92 -24.47 1.53
C ALA A 152 -9.03 -25.20 0.75
N ASN A 153 -9.99 -25.81 1.44
CA ASN A 153 -11.14 -26.47 0.80
C ASN A 153 -12.08 -25.46 0.15
N GLU A 154 -12.38 -24.34 0.81
CA GLU A 154 -13.25 -23.30 0.26
C GLU A 154 -12.60 -22.60 -0.94
N ILE A 155 -11.29 -22.32 -0.86
CA ILE A 155 -10.54 -21.74 -1.98
C ILE A 155 -10.49 -22.70 -3.17
N GLU A 156 -10.16 -23.98 -2.93
CA GLU A 156 -10.14 -24.99 -3.99
C GLU A 156 -11.50 -25.17 -4.63
N LYS A 157 -12.56 -25.22 -3.83
CA LYS A 157 -13.95 -25.28 -4.31
C LYS A 157 -14.27 -24.11 -5.22
N PHE A 158 -14.00 -22.87 -4.78
CA PHE A 158 -14.19 -21.67 -5.60
C PHE A 158 -13.46 -21.77 -6.96
N LEU A 159 -12.20 -22.18 -6.93
CA LEU A 159 -11.38 -22.31 -8.14
C LEU A 159 -11.88 -23.41 -9.08
N SER A 160 -12.44 -24.50 -8.54
CA SER A 160 -13.02 -25.58 -9.34
C SER A 160 -14.37 -25.21 -9.97
N GLU A 161 -15.12 -24.30 -9.34
CA GLU A 161 -16.43 -23.85 -9.80
C GLU A 161 -16.33 -22.72 -10.84
N THR A 162 -15.20 -22.02 -10.93
CA THR A 162 -15.01 -20.91 -11.89
C THR A 162 -14.40 -21.38 -13.21
N ASN A 163 -15.06 -21.07 -14.32
CA ASN A 163 -14.57 -21.33 -15.67
C ASN A 163 -13.37 -20.45 -16.08
N ARG A 164 -13.05 -19.41 -15.29
CA ARG A 164 -11.91 -18.52 -15.54
C ARG A 164 -10.58 -19.16 -15.17
N PHE A 165 -10.56 -20.19 -14.33
CA PHE A 165 -9.33 -20.72 -13.75
C PHE A 165 -8.81 -21.96 -14.50
N GLU A 166 -7.62 -21.85 -15.08
CA GLU A 166 -6.89 -22.93 -15.73
C GLU A 166 -5.93 -23.60 -14.73
N GLY A 167 -6.48 -24.16 -13.66
CA GLY A 167 -5.71 -24.88 -12.65
C GLY A 167 -5.84 -26.40 -12.80
N GLY A 168 -4.84 -27.02 -13.42
CA GLY A 168 -4.69 -28.48 -13.42
C GLY A 168 -4.30 -29.03 -12.04
N SER A 169 -3.36 -29.98 -12.01
CA SER A 169 -2.92 -30.69 -10.78
C SER A 169 -2.29 -29.82 -9.66
N GLY A 170 -2.16 -28.50 -9.86
CA GLY A 170 -1.59 -27.57 -8.88
C GLY A 170 -2.60 -26.85 -7.97
N THR A 171 -3.91 -27.02 -8.21
CA THR A 171 -4.96 -26.24 -7.54
C THR A 171 -4.97 -26.40 -6.03
N ARG A 172 -4.90 -27.65 -5.53
CA ARG A 172 -4.84 -27.92 -4.08
C ARG A 172 -3.67 -27.21 -3.40
N LYS A 173 -2.50 -27.24 -4.04
CA LYS A 173 -1.29 -26.63 -3.50
C LYS A 173 -1.43 -25.10 -3.46
N LEU A 174 -1.99 -24.50 -4.52
CA LEU A 174 -2.29 -23.07 -4.54
C LEU A 174 -3.26 -22.69 -3.43
N ALA A 175 -4.36 -23.44 -3.27
CA ALA A 175 -5.37 -23.18 -2.26
C ALA A 175 -4.80 -23.29 -0.84
N THR A 176 -3.96 -24.29 -0.60
CA THR A 176 -3.25 -24.47 0.68
C THR A 176 -2.31 -23.29 0.95
N ASN A 177 -1.53 -22.87 -0.04
CA ASN A 177 -0.64 -21.71 0.08
C ASN A 177 -1.42 -20.41 0.33
N LEU A 178 -2.53 -20.19 -0.37
CA LEU A 178 -3.34 -18.99 -0.18
C LEU A 178 -4.00 -18.96 1.20
N ALA A 179 -4.59 -20.07 1.64
CA ALA A 179 -5.17 -20.18 2.99
C ALA A 179 -4.11 -19.87 4.06
N TYR A 180 -2.89 -20.40 3.89
CA TYR A 180 -1.78 -20.09 4.78
C TYR A 180 -1.43 -18.60 4.80
N PHE A 181 -1.44 -17.92 3.64
CA PHE A 181 -1.21 -16.47 3.55
C PHE A 181 -2.28 -15.65 4.28
N PHE A 182 -3.54 -16.04 4.12
CA PHE A 182 -4.65 -15.43 4.84
C PHE A 182 -4.51 -15.60 6.36
N SER A 183 -4.13 -16.80 6.82
CA SER A 183 -3.84 -17.02 8.24
C SER A 183 -2.65 -16.21 8.74
N LEU A 184 -1.57 -16.12 7.95
CA LEU A 184 -0.35 -15.43 8.34
C LEU A 184 -0.58 -13.91 8.52
N ALA A 185 -1.28 -13.27 7.58
CA ALA A 185 -1.64 -11.85 7.70
C ALA A 185 -2.83 -11.59 8.63
N ARG A 186 -3.42 -12.64 9.23
CA ARG A 186 -4.62 -12.55 10.07
C ARG A 186 -5.75 -11.83 9.33
N LEU A 187 -6.15 -12.39 8.19
CA LEU A 187 -7.19 -11.82 7.32
C LEU A 187 -8.50 -11.51 8.08
N ASP A 188 -8.83 -12.35 9.08
CA ASP A 188 -9.93 -12.17 10.03
C ASP A 188 -9.85 -10.87 10.85
N GLN A 189 -8.67 -10.26 10.91
CA GLN A 189 -8.38 -9.06 11.69
C GLN A 189 -8.07 -7.82 10.83
N PHE A 190 -8.25 -7.87 9.52
CA PHE A 190 -8.14 -6.68 8.67
C PHE A 190 -9.04 -5.54 9.21
N ALA A 191 -10.15 -5.99 9.76
CA ALA A 191 -11.18 -5.32 10.52
C ALA A 191 -10.82 -4.54 11.79
N GLU A 192 -9.77 -4.91 12.50
CA GLU A 192 -9.61 -4.46 13.89
C GLU A 192 -9.19 -2.98 13.99
N GLU A 193 -9.95 -2.20 14.77
CA GLU A 193 -9.77 -0.75 14.95
C GLU A 193 -8.40 -0.34 15.53
N ASP A 194 -7.73 -1.24 16.24
CA ASP A 194 -6.42 -0.96 16.86
C ASP A 194 -5.30 -0.77 15.84
N ASN A 195 -5.54 -1.08 14.57
CA ASN A 195 -4.59 -0.89 13.49
C ASN A 195 -5.32 -0.34 12.27
N LEU A 196 -5.63 0.95 12.25
CA LEU A 196 -6.22 1.62 11.07
C LEU A 196 -5.14 2.22 10.14
N SER A 197 -3.88 2.34 10.60
CA SER A 197 -2.81 2.92 9.76
C SER A 197 -2.54 2.13 8.48
N TRP A 198 -2.73 0.80 8.50
CA TRP A 198 -2.56 -0.02 7.30
C TRP A 198 -3.63 0.30 6.22
N ILE A 199 -4.79 0.85 6.58
CA ILE A 199 -5.82 1.27 5.61
C ILE A 199 -5.24 2.36 4.71
N THR A 200 -4.65 3.41 5.29
CA THR A 200 -3.99 4.46 4.51
C THR A 200 -2.88 3.89 3.63
N ASP A 201 -2.10 2.95 4.16
CA ASP A 201 -1.04 2.29 3.39
C ASP A 201 -1.62 1.49 2.20
N SER A 202 -2.75 0.81 2.39
CA SER A 202 -3.44 0.05 1.32
C SER A 202 -4.02 0.96 0.23
N VAL A 203 -4.60 2.09 0.61
CA VAL A 203 -5.09 3.12 -0.32
C VAL A 203 -3.94 3.72 -1.12
N PHE A 204 -2.84 4.10 -0.45
CA PHE A 204 -1.65 4.65 -1.11
C PHE A 204 -1.05 3.64 -2.08
N LEU A 205 -0.97 2.37 -1.70
CA LEU A 205 -0.49 1.30 -2.58
C LEU A 205 -1.37 1.13 -3.82
N ALA A 206 -2.69 1.10 -3.65
CA ALA A 206 -3.62 0.99 -4.77
C ALA A 206 -3.47 2.18 -5.73
N LEU A 207 -3.49 3.40 -5.18
CA LEU A 207 -3.36 4.63 -5.96
C LEU A 207 -2.00 4.76 -6.64
N ASP A 208 -0.90 4.33 -6.00
CA ASP A 208 0.43 4.29 -6.61
C ASP A 208 0.41 3.49 -7.90
N ARG A 209 -0.14 2.28 -7.83
CA ARG A 209 -0.17 1.34 -8.95
C ARG A 209 -1.09 1.80 -10.05
N TYR A 210 -2.29 2.26 -9.70
CA TYR A 210 -3.21 2.79 -10.69
C TYR A 210 -2.69 4.08 -11.33
N PHE A 211 -1.99 4.94 -10.58
CA PHE A 211 -1.33 6.11 -11.14
C PHE A 211 -0.24 5.70 -12.14
N MET A 212 0.62 4.75 -11.78
CA MET A 212 1.69 4.27 -12.67
C MET A 212 1.14 3.56 -13.93
N ILE A 213 0.01 2.86 -13.81
CA ILE A 213 -0.66 2.19 -14.95
C ILE A 213 -1.38 3.19 -15.84
N LYS A 214 -2.27 4.02 -15.26
CA LYS A 214 -3.19 4.89 -16.01
C LYS A 214 -2.54 6.21 -16.44
N LYS A 215 -1.59 6.74 -15.65
CA LYS A 215 -0.98 8.07 -15.81
C LYS A 215 -2.03 9.14 -16.08
N PRO A 216 -2.96 9.37 -15.12
CA PRO A 216 -4.12 10.23 -15.35
C PRO A 216 -3.70 11.66 -15.70
N GLU A 217 -4.37 12.25 -16.69
CA GLU A 217 -4.18 13.66 -17.03
C GLU A 217 -4.76 14.58 -15.95
N ASN A 218 -5.91 14.19 -15.38
CA ASN A 218 -6.59 14.91 -14.30
C ASN A 218 -6.28 14.26 -12.94
N PHE A 219 -5.05 14.41 -12.47
CA PHE A 219 -4.65 13.93 -11.15
C PHE A 219 -5.25 14.79 -10.04
N GLY A 220 -6.19 14.23 -9.27
CA GLY A 220 -6.87 14.92 -8.17
C GLY A 220 -7.68 13.97 -7.28
N VAL A 221 -8.34 14.53 -6.26
CA VAL A 221 -9.09 13.76 -5.25
C VAL A 221 -10.21 12.94 -5.89
N GLU A 222 -10.93 13.53 -6.83
CA GLU A 222 -12.02 12.88 -7.58
C GLU A 222 -11.51 11.64 -8.33
N TRP A 223 -10.44 11.78 -9.11
CA TRP A 223 -9.78 10.64 -9.77
C TRP A 223 -9.39 9.54 -8.79
N ALA A 224 -8.86 9.91 -7.62
CA ALA A 224 -8.43 8.95 -6.62
C ALA A 224 -9.62 8.17 -6.04
N ILE A 225 -10.69 8.86 -5.62
CA ILE A 225 -11.91 8.24 -5.09
C ILE A 225 -12.56 7.35 -6.14
N ASP A 226 -12.76 7.86 -7.36
CA ASP A 226 -13.36 7.09 -8.45
C ASP A 226 -12.54 5.83 -8.76
N THR A 227 -11.21 5.97 -8.81
CA THR A 227 -10.32 4.83 -9.05
C THR A 227 -10.44 3.77 -7.95
N LEU A 228 -10.55 4.16 -6.67
CA LEU A 228 -10.70 3.21 -5.56
C LEU A 228 -12.06 2.50 -5.63
N ALA A 229 -13.13 3.25 -5.88
CA ALA A 229 -14.49 2.73 -5.99
C ALA A 229 -14.67 1.78 -7.20
N GLU A 230 -14.23 2.20 -8.39
CA GLU A 230 -14.25 1.39 -9.62
C GLU A 230 -13.55 0.04 -9.46
N ASN A 231 -12.52 0.01 -8.61
CA ASN A 231 -11.70 -1.16 -8.36
C ASN A 231 -12.03 -1.85 -7.03
N GLY A 232 -13.16 -1.53 -6.38
CA GLY A 232 -13.64 -2.22 -5.17
C GLY A 232 -12.57 -2.34 -4.09
N ILE A 233 -11.81 -1.27 -3.84
CA ILE A 233 -10.70 -1.31 -2.88
C ILE A 233 -11.19 -1.53 -1.45
N ALA A 234 -12.29 -0.89 -1.06
CA ALA A 234 -12.96 -1.15 0.20
C ALA A 234 -13.29 -2.64 0.42
N ASP A 235 -13.84 -3.31 -0.61
CA ASP A 235 -14.18 -4.73 -0.55
C ASP A 235 -12.97 -5.64 -0.34
N LEU A 236 -11.78 -5.23 -0.79
CA LEU A 236 -10.55 -5.99 -0.62
C LEU A 236 -9.89 -5.79 0.74
N ALA A 237 -10.29 -4.74 1.46
CA ALA A 237 -9.66 -4.35 2.71
C ALA A 237 -10.44 -4.81 3.96
N GLY A 238 -11.61 -5.43 3.80
CA GLY A 238 -12.34 -6.06 4.91
C GLY A 238 -13.82 -5.70 4.92
N PRO A 239 -14.58 -6.22 5.89
CA PRO A 239 -16.03 -6.02 5.98
C PRO A 239 -16.45 -4.64 6.57
N PHE A 240 -15.67 -3.57 6.34
CA PHE A 240 -15.78 -2.27 7.02
C PHE A 240 -16.38 -1.17 6.15
N GLU A 241 -17.49 -1.42 5.46
CA GLU A 241 -17.90 -0.53 4.36
C GLU A 241 -17.96 0.96 4.78
N GLU A 242 -18.65 1.33 5.87
CA GLU A 242 -18.78 2.75 6.24
C GLU A 242 -17.50 3.40 6.82
N THR A 243 -16.83 2.70 7.74
CA THR A 243 -15.60 3.20 8.38
C THR A 243 -14.43 3.25 7.38
N PHE A 244 -14.31 2.22 6.54
CA PHE A 244 -13.29 2.17 5.49
C PHE A 244 -13.51 3.26 4.46
N LEU A 245 -14.74 3.50 3.98
CA LEU A 245 -15.02 4.56 3.01
C LEU A 245 -14.63 5.95 3.53
N THR A 246 -14.84 6.21 4.83
CA THR A 246 -14.40 7.45 5.46
C THR A 246 -12.87 7.58 5.43
N TYR A 247 -12.15 6.51 5.79
CA TYR A 247 -10.68 6.49 5.75
C TYR A 247 -10.12 6.49 4.34
N GLU A 248 -10.82 5.90 3.39
CA GLU A 248 -10.50 5.88 1.97
C GLU A 248 -10.51 7.31 1.41
N ALA A 249 -11.57 8.07 1.65
CA ALA A 249 -11.68 9.46 1.21
C ALA A 249 -10.60 10.36 1.81
N ILE A 250 -10.32 10.23 3.11
CA ILE A 250 -9.24 10.97 3.78
C ILE A 250 -7.88 10.60 3.17
N SER A 251 -7.62 9.31 2.97
CA SER A 251 -6.36 8.82 2.43
C SER A 251 -6.17 9.22 0.96
N ALA A 252 -7.23 9.19 0.15
CA ALA A 252 -7.22 9.65 -1.24
C ALA A 252 -6.83 11.14 -1.33
N ARG A 253 -7.41 11.96 -0.45
CA ARG A 253 -7.05 13.37 -0.35
C ARG A 253 -5.57 13.56 -0.01
N LEU A 254 -5.10 12.95 1.07
CA LEU A 254 -3.71 13.00 1.51
C LEU A 254 -2.74 12.55 0.41
N TYR A 255 -3.08 11.48 -0.31
CA TYR A 255 -2.30 10.98 -1.42
C TYR A 255 -2.09 12.06 -2.50
N THR A 256 -3.17 12.72 -2.93
CA THR A 256 -3.11 13.75 -3.98
C THR A 256 -2.35 15.00 -3.54
N GLU A 257 -2.53 15.44 -2.30
CA GLU A 257 -1.83 16.60 -1.73
C GLU A 257 -0.34 16.34 -1.52
N SER A 258 0.03 15.08 -1.26
CA SER A 258 1.42 14.62 -1.23
C SER A 258 2.05 14.46 -2.63
N LYS A 259 1.32 14.79 -3.70
CA LYS A 259 1.70 14.62 -5.11
C LYS A 259 1.79 13.16 -5.57
N GLY A 260 1.02 12.27 -4.97
CA GLY A 260 0.92 10.86 -5.37
C GLY A 260 2.25 10.13 -5.34
N VAL A 261 2.57 9.37 -6.39
CA VAL A 261 3.83 8.60 -6.51
C VAL A 261 5.08 9.48 -6.37
N ASP A 262 5.00 10.76 -6.77
CA ASP A 262 6.15 11.67 -6.71
C ASP A 262 6.62 11.91 -5.26
N ARG A 263 5.78 11.66 -4.25
CA ARG A 263 6.18 11.69 -2.83
C ARG A 263 7.36 10.77 -2.53
N LEU A 264 7.52 9.67 -3.28
CA LEU A 264 8.58 8.70 -3.08
C LEU A 264 9.93 9.15 -3.66
N LYS A 265 9.95 10.21 -4.49
CA LYS A 265 11.18 10.70 -5.14
C LYS A 265 12.05 11.57 -4.23
N GLY A 266 11.57 11.96 -3.05
CA GLY A 266 12.33 12.76 -2.09
C GLY A 266 12.63 14.20 -2.52
N THR A 267 12.03 14.69 -3.61
CA THR A 267 12.26 16.04 -4.17
C THR A 267 11.23 17.07 -3.72
N THR A 268 10.18 16.66 -3.01
CA THR A 268 9.24 17.59 -2.40
C THR A 268 9.76 17.96 -1.02
N SER A 269 9.87 19.27 -0.77
CA SER A 269 10.04 19.84 0.57
C SER A 269 9.04 19.13 1.49
N THR A 270 9.54 18.16 2.23
CA THR A 270 8.71 17.33 3.08
C THR A 270 8.30 18.26 4.21
N VAL A 271 7.00 18.47 4.38
CA VAL A 271 6.50 18.99 5.66
C VAL A 271 6.96 17.95 6.67
N ILE A 272 7.86 18.31 7.56
CA ILE A 272 8.54 17.38 8.48
C ILE A 272 7.70 17.13 9.72
N GLY A 273 6.81 18.04 10.11
CA GLY A 273 5.96 17.83 11.28
C GLY A 273 4.78 18.78 11.34
N VAL A 274 3.72 18.35 12.02
CA VAL A 274 2.58 19.16 12.43
C VAL A 274 2.65 19.28 13.95
N LEU A 275 3.01 20.46 14.44
CA LEU A 275 3.05 20.80 15.85
C LEU A 275 1.67 21.31 16.24
N SER A 276 1.01 20.67 17.20
CA SER A 276 -0.15 21.29 17.84
C SER A 276 0.31 22.20 18.99
N ARG A 277 -0.21 23.43 19.10
CA ARG A 277 0.02 24.30 20.28
C ARG A 277 -0.63 23.76 21.56
N GLU A 278 -1.57 22.83 21.45
CA GLU A 278 -2.25 22.21 22.58
C GLU A 278 -2.19 20.67 22.48
N PRO A 279 -1.34 19.99 23.29
CA PRO A 279 -1.19 18.54 23.26
C PRO A 279 -2.49 17.75 23.49
N LEU A 280 -3.52 18.40 24.04
CA LEU A 280 -4.84 17.83 24.32
C LEU A 280 -5.67 17.59 23.04
N LEU A 281 -5.51 18.42 22.00
CA LEU A 281 -6.24 18.31 20.72
C LEU A 281 -5.87 17.06 19.93
N TYR A 282 -4.70 16.45 20.19
CA TYR A 282 -4.35 15.15 19.60
C TYR A 282 -5.26 14.02 20.08
N LYS A 283 -5.85 14.13 21.29
CA LYS A 283 -6.85 13.17 21.77
C LYS A 283 -8.19 13.30 21.03
N GLU A 284 -8.40 14.43 20.37
CA GLU A 284 -9.62 14.71 19.58
C GLU A 284 -9.42 14.46 18.08
N LEU A 285 -8.17 14.37 17.62
CA LEU A 285 -7.87 13.89 16.28
C LEU A 285 -8.37 12.44 16.12
N PRO A 286 -9.01 12.10 15.00
CA PRO A 286 -9.25 10.71 14.65
C PRO A 286 -7.94 9.94 14.76
N ALA A 287 -7.94 8.81 15.48
CA ALA A 287 -6.73 8.06 15.84
C ALA A 287 -5.83 7.75 14.63
N ILE A 288 -6.41 7.63 13.43
CA ILE A 288 -5.67 7.44 12.18
C ILE A 288 -4.80 8.64 11.80
N VAL A 289 -5.30 9.88 11.94
CA VAL A 289 -4.56 11.09 11.58
C VAL A 289 -3.41 11.22 12.55
N GLY A 290 -3.69 10.99 13.84
CA GLY A 290 -2.66 10.93 14.86
C GLY A 290 -1.58 9.88 14.59
N ASN A 291 -1.96 8.66 14.22
CA ASN A 291 -1.01 7.57 13.95
C ASN A 291 -0.26 7.75 12.62
N TRP A 292 -0.92 8.27 11.60
CA TRP A 292 -0.30 8.62 10.31
C TRP A 292 0.74 9.73 10.49
N LEU A 293 0.38 10.80 11.21
CA LEU A 293 1.29 11.88 11.57
C LEU A 293 2.52 11.31 12.30
N LYS A 294 2.33 10.45 13.32
CA LYS A 294 3.45 9.84 14.07
C LYS A 294 4.36 8.93 13.24
N ASN A 295 3.80 8.18 12.28
CA ASN A 295 4.53 7.14 11.56
C ASN A 295 5.15 7.61 10.23
N ARG A 296 4.71 8.75 9.69
CA ARG A 296 5.13 9.24 8.35
C ARG A 296 5.73 10.62 8.33
N LEU A 297 5.40 11.44 9.32
CA LEU A 297 6.06 12.72 9.55
C LEU A 297 6.95 12.50 10.77
N PHE A 298 8.16 13.05 10.76
CA PHE A 298 8.94 13.16 11.99
C PHE A 298 8.29 14.23 12.87
N VAL A 299 7.14 13.92 13.47
CA VAL A 299 6.45 14.81 14.40
C VAL A 299 7.23 14.82 15.70
N GLU A 300 8.14 15.79 15.83
CA GLU A 300 8.82 16.09 17.08
C GLU A 300 7.91 16.98 17.92
N PHE A 301 7.52 16.51 19.10
CA PHE A 301 6.82 17.35 20.07
C PHE A 301 7.86 18.22 20.76
N VAL A 302 7.83 19.52 20.50
CA VAL A 302 8.72 20.50 21.13
C VAL A 302 7.93 21.35 22.11
N ASP A 303 8.52 21.60 23.28
CA ASP A 303 7.95 22.50 24.26
C ASP A 303 7.97 23.97 23.77
N LYS A 304 7.32 24.84 24.55
CA LYS A 304 7.17 26.26 24.22
C LYS A 304 8.52 26.97 24.04
N ASP A 305 9.53 26.61 24.81
CA ASP A 305 10.84 27.28 24.79
C ASP A 305 11.66 26.86 23.56
N ARG A 306 11.62 25.57 23.22
CA ARG A 306 12.21 25.01 22.00
C ARG A 306 11.50 25.53 20.74
N LEU A 307 10.19 25.78 20.81
CA LEU A 307 9.43 26.38 19.72
C LEU A 307 9.87 27.83 19.41
N GLU A 308 10.09 28.65 20.44
CA GLU A 308 10.58 30.02 20.26
C GLU A 308 11.99 30.06 19.65
N GLN A 309 12.85 29.09 19.99
CA GLN A 309 14.15 28.94 19.35
C GLN A 309 14.03 28.63 17.84
N LEU A 310 13.07 27.78 17.43
CA LEU A 310 12.90 27.42 16.03
C LEU A 310 12.35 28.57 15.17
N LYS A 311 11.45 29.40 15.74
CA LYS A 311 10.94 30.61 15.09
C LYS A 311 12.04 31.61 14.75
N SER A 312 13.11 31.65 15.54
CA SER A 312 14.22 32.60 15.34
C SER A 312 15.07 32.36 14.08
N PHE A 313 14.87 31.24 13.37
CA PHE A 313 15.63 30.86 12.16
C PHE A 313 15.07 31.41 10.82
N ASN A 314 14.19 32.41 10.85
CA ASN A 314 13.67 33.13 9.67
C ASN A 314 12.87 32.25 8.67
N ALA A 315 12.03 31.36 9.21
CA ALA A 315 11.19 30.43 8.46
C ALA A 315 9.69 30.82 8.39
N GLU A 316 9.31 32.01 8.86
CA GLU A 316 7.92 32.49 8.95
C GLU A 316 7.12 32.41 7.65
N GLN A 317 7.67 32.82 6.51
CA GLN A 317 6.95 32.73 5.22
C GLN A 317 6.71 31.29 4.74
N PHE A 318 7.58 30.35 5.11
CA PHE A 318 7.38 28.93 4.80
C PHE A 318 6.36 28.30 5.73
N TYR A 319 6.30 28.76 6.99
CA TYR A 319 5.31 28.35 7.97
C TYR A 319 3.89 28.73 7.56
N ASP A 320 3.65 30.00 7.22
CA ASP A 320 2.30 30.47 6.89
C ASP A 320 1.72 29.75 5.66
N LYS A 321 2.53 29.52 4.62
CA LYS A 321 2.13 28.76 3.43
C LYS A 321 1.88 27.28 3.71
N ALA A 322 2.66 26.67 4.61
CA ALA A 322 2.48 25.27 4.98
C ALA A 322 1.24 25.08 5.87
N ILE A 323 1.01 25.99 6.82
CA ILE A 323 -0.20 26.05 7.66
C ILE A 323 -1.43 26.32 6.81
N GLU A 324 -1.37 27.26 5.87
CA GLU A 324 -2.46 27.54 4.93
C GLU A 324 -2.80 26.31 4.07
N LYS A 325 -1.78 25.62 3.54
CA LYS A 325 -1.98 24.36 2.80
C LYS A 325 -2.60 23.27 3.68
N LEU A 326 -2.10 23.08 4.91
CA LEU A 326 -2.64 22.12 5.88
C LEU A 326 -4.08 22.44 6.27
N HIS A 327 -4.38 23.70 6.51
CA HIS A 327 -5.71 24.18 6.86
C HIS A 327 -6.70 24.00 5.71
N ASN A 328 -6.24 24.19 4.47
CA ASN A 328 -7.04 23.95 3.29
C ASN A 328 -7.16 22.45 2.97
N SER A 329 -6.24 21.60 3.47
CA SER A 329 -6.14 20.16 3.19
C SER A 329 -6.77 19.24 4.22
N LEU A 330 -7.14 19.73 5.40
CA LEU A 330 -7.85 18.95 6.42
C LEU A 330 -9.38 19.11 6.29
N PRO A 331 -10.19 18.09 6.63
CA PRO A 331 -11.64 18.23 6.70
C PRO A 331 -12.00 19.25 7.79
N LYS A 332 -12.76 20.30 7.45
CA LYS A 332 -13.39 21.17 8.46
C LYS A 332 -14.54 20.39 9.13
N PRO A 333 -14.77 20.47 10.46
CA PRO A 333 -14.25 21.46 11.41
C PRO A 333 -13.55 20.80 12.61
N THR A 334 -12.21 20.75 12.67
CA THR A 334 -11.55 20.27 13.91
C THR A 334 -10.24 20.95 14.30
N LEU A 335 -9.65 21.81 13.46
CA LEU A 335 -8.40 22.50 13.81
C LEU A 335 -8.45 23.94 13.32
N ASN A 336 -8.28 24.91 14.21
CA ASN A 336 -8.14 26.31 13.79
C ASN A 336 -6.67 26.58 13.38
N GLY A 337 -6.47 27.51 12.44
CA GLY A 337 -5.14 27.82 11.91
C GLY A 337 -4.12 28.35 12.94
N ASN A 338 -4.56 28.73 14.14
CA ASN A 338 -3.67 29.18 15.22
C ASN A 338 -3.09 28.02 16.04
N GLU A 339 -3.56 26.79 15.83
CA GLU A 339 -3.23 25.61 16.61
C GLU A 339 -2.16 24.73 15.96
N LEU A 340 -1.75 24.98 14.70
CA LEU A 340 -0.82 24.14 13.94
C LEU A 340 0.46 24.90 13.58
N ILE A 341 1.63 24.29 13.75
CA ILE A 341 2.90 24.79 13.24
C ILE A 341 3.55 23.71 12.39
N ALA A 342 3.80 23.99 11.12
CA ALA A 342 4.43 23.05 10.21
C ALA A 342 5.96 23.20 10.28
N LEU A 343 6.73 22.14 10.52
CA LEU A 343 8.18 22.20 10.30
C LEU A 343 8.45 21.89 8.82
N VAL A 344 9.25 22.72 8.15
CA VAL A 344 9.65 22.52 6.75
C VAL A 344 11.16 22.35 6.74
N ARG A 345 11.67 21.25 6.18
CA ARG A 345 13.10 21.21 5.84
C ARG A 345 13.31 22.15 4.66
N PRO A 346 14.26 23.09 4.72
CA PRO A 346 14.78 23.65 3.48
C PRO A 346 15.29 22.50 2.63
N GLN A 347 15.06 22.61 1.33
CA GLN A 347 15.72 21.76 0.35
C GLN A 347 17.23 21.93 0.60
N ASP A 348 17.95 20.84 0.91
CA ASP A 348 19.41 20.91 0.90
C ASP A 348 19.78 21.13 -0.57
N ASP A 349 20.04 22.38 -0.94
CA ASP A 349 20.75 22.73 -2.16
C ASP A 349 22.21 22.26 -1.97
N SER A 350 22.42 20.95 -2.02
CA SER A 350 23.73 20.35 -2.15
C SER A 350 23.91 19.92 -3.60
N ASP A 351 24.63 20.77 -4.34
CA ASP A 351 25.35 20.43 -5.56
C ASP A 351 26.15 19.11 -5.44
#